data_AF-A0AAJ1BJC9-F1
#
_entry.id   AF-A0AAJ1BJC9-F1
#
_cell.length_a   1.000
_cell.length_b   1.000
_cell.length_c   1.000
_cell.angle_alpha   90.00
_cell.angle_beta   90.00
_cell.angle_gamma   90.00
#
_symmetry.space_group_name_H-M   'P 1'
#
loop_
_entity.id
_entity.type
_entity.pdbx_description
1 polymer ?
#
loop_
_entity_poly.entity_id
_entity_poly.type
_entity_poly.pdbx_seq_one_letter_code
_entity_poly.pdbx_strand_id
1 'polypeptide(L)'
;MPQIFSIATTPAIVLLVCAGFGAAFYYLRKAMLLQNNLLAHIQRQHPNDWQRFISQGKHCGDEHKWARHFALEALREGKFASKADEVLSQGTADIKRHRQWALLGFIFALTMCHLLTA
;
A
#
# COMPACT_ATOMS: atom_id res chain seq x y z
N MET A 1 -45.37 5.63 13.12
CA MET A 1 -44.97 4.21 13.17
C MET A 1 -43.48 4.10 12.86
N PRO A 2 -42.58 4.14 13.84
CA PRO A 2 -41.17 3.84 13.59
C PRO A 2 -40.77 2.48 14.20
N GLN A 3 -39.63 1.96 13.75
CA GLN A 3 -38.91 0.80 14.28
C GLN A 3 -39.28 -0.57 13.68
N ILE A 4 -39.11 -0.69 12.36
CA ILE A 4 -38.74 -1.97 11.73
C ILE A 4 -37.31 -1.82 11.15
N PHE A 5 -36.39 -1.20 11.89
CA PHE A 5 -34.97 -1.48 11.67
C PHE A 5 -34.70 -2.82 12.36
N SER A 6 -34.97 -3.85 11.56
CA SER A 6 -34.97 -5.26 11.92
C SER A 6 -33.67 -5.67 12.59
N ILE A 7 -33.77 -6.47 13.64
CA ILE A 7 -32.66 -7.09 14.38
C ILE A 7 -31.65 -7.81 13.44
N ALA A 8 -32.04 -8.10 12.19
CA ALA A 8 -31.20 -8.69 11.16
C ALA A 8 -30.31 -7.70 10.37
N THR A 9 -30.62 -6.40 10.31
CA THR A 9 -29.83 -5.42 9.52
C THR A 9 -28.54 -5.02 10.23
N THR A 10 -28.57 -4.92 11.56
CA THR A 10 -27.41 -4.57 12.39
C THR A 10 -26.24 -5.56 12.26
N PRO A 11 -26.44 -6.89 12.38
CA PRO A 11 -25.35 -7.85 12.21
C PRO A 11 -24.82 -7.87 10.77
N ALA A 12 -25.68 -7.68 9.76
CA ALA A 12 -25.25 -7.63 8.36
C ALA A 12 -24.35 -6.41 8.08
N ILE A 13 -24.69 -5.23 8.61
CA ILE A 13 -23.86 -4.03 8.41
C ILE A 13 -22.53 -4.15 9.18
N VAL A 14 -22.53 -4.72 10.39
CA VAL A 14 -21.30 -5.01 11.14
C VAL A 14 -20.38 -5.94 10.34
N LEU A 15 -20.92 -7.00 9.73
CA LEU A 15 -20.14 -7.89 8.86
C LEU A 15 -19.55 -7.14 7.65
N LEU A 16 -20.30 -6.25 7.01
CA LEU A 16 -19.82 -5.43 5.89
C LEU A 16 -18.71 -4.45 6.30
N VAL A 17 -18.83 -3.82 7.48
CA VAL A 17 -17.77 -2.97 8.04
C VAL A 17 -16.50 -3.78 8.29
N CYS A 18 -16.62 -4.94 8.93
CA CYS A 18 -15.50 -5.86 9.14
C CYS A 18 -14.86 -6.33 7.83
N ALA A 19 -15.67 -6.66 6.82
CA ALA A 19 -15.19 -7.05 5.49
C ALA A 19 -14.45 -5.91 4.79
N GLY A 20 -14.94 -4.67 4.90
CA GLY A 20 -14.31 -3.48 4.34
C GLY A 20 -12.94 -3.19 4.98
N PHE A 21 -12.85 -3.22 6.31
CA PHE A 21 -11.57 -3.11 7.02
C PHE A 21 -10.63 -4.27 6.71
N GLY A 22 -11.14 -5.50 6.66
CA GLY A 22 -10.38 -6.69 6.30
C GLY A 22 -9.77 -6.59 4.89
N ALA A 23 -10.57 -6.16 3.92
CA ALA A 23 -10.11 -5.90 2.55
C ALA A 23 -9.05 -4.80 2.52
N ALA A 24 -9.27 -3.68 3.22
CA ALA A 24 -8.30 -2.59 3.30
C ALA A 24 -6.95 -3.06 3.86
N PHE A 25 -6.97 -3.81 4.96
CA PHE A 25 -5.79 -4.39 5.57
C PHE A 25 -5.07 -5.39 4.64
N TYR A 26 -5.83 -6.26 3.97
CA TYR A 26 -5.29 -7.22 3.02
C TYR A 26 -4.55 -6.53 1.86
N TYR A 27 -5.16 -5.52 1.25
CA TYR A 27 -4.53 -4.78 0.15
C TYR A 27 -3.34 -3.95 0.61
N LEU A 28 -3.37 -3.40 1.83
CA LEU A 28 -2.22 -2.72 2.42
C LEU A 28 -1.04 -3.68 2.60
N ARG A 29 -1.29 -4.89 3.12
CA ARG A 29 -0.25 -5.93 3.25
C ARG A 29 0.30 -6.37 1.89
N LYS A 30 -0.55 -6.56 0.89
CA LYS A 30 -0.12 -6.86 -0.49
C LYS A 30 0.81 -5.77 -1.04
N ALA A 31 0.45 -4.50 -0.86
CA ALA A 31 1.28 -3.37 -1.29
C ALA A 31 2.65 -3.36 -0.58
N MET A 32 2.70 -3.61 0.73
CA MET A 32 3.95 -3.68 1.49
C MET A 32 4.85 -4.84 1.04
N LEU A 33 4.26 -6.02 0.79
CA LEU A 33 5.00 -7.18 0.31
C LEU A 33 5.57 -6.92 -1.08
N LEU A 34 4.79 -6.31 -1.97
CA LEU A 34 5.24 -5.93 -3.30
C LEU A 34 6.38 -4.90 -3.24
N GLN A 35 6.28 -3.88 -2.37
CA GLN A 35 7.38 -2.94 -2.12
C GLN A 35 8.67 -3.64 -1.71
N ASN A 36 8.59 -4.62 -0.80
CA ASN A 36 9.77 -5.36 -0.35
C ASN A 36 10.39 -6.18 -1.48
N ASN A 37 9.57 -6.78 -2.33
CA ASN A 37 10.03 -7.52 -3.50
C ASN A 37 10.73 -6.60 -4.52
N LEU A 38 10.19 -5.41 -4.78
CA LEU A 38 10.83 -4.44 -5.66
C LEU A 38 12.16 -3.92 -5.10
N LEU A 39 12.23 -3.70 -3.79
CA LEU A 39 13.48 -3.31 -3.14
C LEU A 39 14.55 -4.40 -3.26
N ALA A 40 14.17 -5.66 -3.01
CA ALA A 40 15.07 -6.80 -3.21
C ALA A 40 15.49 -6.93 -4.70
N HIS A 41 14.59 -6.61 -5.62
CA HIS A 41 14.90 -6.58 -7.06
C HIS A 41 15.93 -5.49 -7.39
N ILE A 42 15.74 -4.26 -6.92
CA ILE A 42 16.71 -3.16 -7.08
C ILE A 42 18.07 -3.55 -6.51
N GLN A 43 18.11 -4.14 -5.31
CA GLN A 43 19.35 -4.55 -4.67
C GLN A 43 20.12 -5.59 -5.50
N ARG A 44 19.43 -6.50 -6.20
CA ARG A 44 20.04 -7.55 -7.02
C ARG A 44 20.39 -7.09 -8.44
N GLN A 45 19.48 -6.38 -9.10
CA GLN A 45 19.59 -6.03 -10.52
C GLN A 45 20.24 -4.65 -10.75
N HIS A 46 20.15 -3.75 -9.77
CA HIS A 46 20.72 -2.40 -9.84
C HIS A 46 21.65 -2.11 -8.65
N PRO A 47 22.70 -2.92 -8.42
CA PRO A 47 23.57 -2.78 -7.26
C PRO A 47 24.29 -1.42 -7.20
N ASN A 48 24.61 -0.84 -8.37
CA ASN A 48 25.22 0.49 -8.45
C ASN A 48 24.28 1.60 -7.96
N ASP A 49 22.98 1.52 -8.28
CA ASP A 49 22.00 2.48 -7.77
C ASP A 49 21.74 2.25 -6.28
N TRP A 50 21.69 0.99 -5.84
CA TRP A 50 21.59 0.65 -4.42
C TRP A 50 22.74 1.23 -3.60
N GLN A 51 23.97 1.09 -4.10
CA GLN A 51 25.15 1.64 -3.45
C GLN A 51 25.17 3.18 -3.47
N ARG A 52 24.55 3.82 -4.46
CA ARG A 52 24.31 5.27 -4.46
C ARG A 52 23.28 5.67 -3.41
N PHE A 53 22.21 4.89 -3.22
CA PHE A 53 21.27 5.14 -2.14
C PHE A 53 21.94 5.02 -0.78
N ILE A 54 22.86 4.06 -0.62
CA ILE A 54 23.75 3.90 0.55
C ILE A 54 24.83 5.00 0.63
N SER A 55 25.25 5.67 -0.44
CA SER A 55 26.18 6.79 -0.27
C SER A 55 25.45 8.08 0.13
N GLN A 56 24.23 8.28 -0.36
CA GLN A 56 23.46 9.52 -0.20
C GLN A 56 22.97 9.78 1.22
N GLY A 57 22.47 8.76 1.91
CA GLY A 57 22.00 8.90 3.30
C GLY A 57 23.03 8.50 4.35
N LYS A 58 24.34 8.50 4.03
CA LYS A 58 25.42 8.17 4.99
C LYS A 58 25.38 9.04 6.26
N HIS A 59 24.62 10.13 6.25
CA HIS A 59 24.41 11.06 7.35
C HIS A 59 23.08 10.86 8.09
N CYS A 60 22.21 9.94 7.65
CA CYS A 60 20.85 9.75 8.16
C CYS A 60 20.71 8.61 9.18
N GLY A 61 21.83 8.05 9.69
CA GLY A 61 21.82 6.99 10.70
C GLY A 61 21.73 5.58 10.11
N ASP A 62 20.74 4.78 10.52
CA ASP A 62 20.61 3.34 10.24
C ASP A 62 20.53 3.00 8.74
N GLU A 63 21.63 2.46 8.19
CA GLU A 63 21.87 2.17 6.76
C GLU A 63 20.68 1.54 6.04
N HIS A 64 20.09 0.52 6.68
CA HIS A 64 19.03 -0.26 6.08
C HIS A 64 17.70 0.49 5.99
N LYS A 65 17.46 1.50 6.83
CA LYS A 65 16.19 2.26 6.81
C LYS A 65 16.18 3.33 5.74
N TRP A 66 17.27 4.08 5.57
CA TRP A 66 17.28 5.17 4.60
C TRP A 66 17.58 4.70 3.19
N ALA A 67 18.46 3.71 2.96
CA ALA A 67 18.66 3.16 1.62
C ALA A 67 17.33 2.68 1.01
N ARG A 68 16.49 2.07 1.86
CA ARG A 68 15.13 1.65 1.54
C ARG A 68 14.20 2.82 1.25
N HIS A 69 14.27 3.89 2.04
CA HIS A 69 13.51 5.12 1.82
C HIS A 69 13.87 5.78 0.48
N PHE A 70 15.16 6.00 0.21
CA PHE A 70 15.63 6.57 -1.07
C PHE A 70 15.29 5.70 -2.27
N ALA A 71 15.39 4.37 -2.15
CA ALA A 71 14.99 3.47 -3.21
C ALA A 71 13.48 3.53 -3.50
N LEU A 72 12.64 3.63 -2.46
CA LEU A 72 11.19 3.82 -2.63
C LEU A 72 10.86 5.19 -3.23
N GLU A 73 11.58 6.24 -2.85
CA GLU A 73 11.42 7.59 -3.42
C GLU A 73 11.81 7.58 -4.91
N ALA A 74 12.96 7.00 -5.26
CA ALA A 74 13.39 6.85 -6.65
C ALA A 74 12.42 6.01 -7.49
N LEU A 75 11.80 4.97 -6.91
CA LEU A 75 10.70 4.22 -7.53
C LEU A 75 9.48 5.11 -7.77
N ARG A 76 9.11 5.94 -6.79
CA ARG A 76 7.96 6.85 -6.87
C ARG A 76 8.16 7.94 -7.93
N GLU A 77 9.39 8.45 -8.05
CA GLU A 77 9.79 9.44 -9.05
C GLU A 77 9.88 8.87 -10.47
N GLY A 78 9.70 7.55 -10.64
CA GLY A 78 9.78 6.91 -11.96
C GLY A 78 11.21 6.85 -12.51
N LYS A 79 12.23 6.95 -11.66
CA LYS A 79 13.65 6.97 -12.05
C LYS A 79 14.10 5.68 -12.77
N PHE A 80 13.37 4.59 -12.56
CA PHE A 80 13.59 3.30 -13.21
C PHE A 80 12.69 3.06 -14.43
N ALA A 81 11.64 3.87 -14.63
CA ALA A 81 10.77 3.76 -15.80
C ALA A 81 11.52 4.14 -17.09
N SER A 82 12.47 5.07 -17.01
CA SER A 82 13.34 5.45 -18.13
C SER A 82 14.41 4.40 -18.47
N LYS A 83 14.70 3.46 -17.55
CA LYS A 83 15.70 2.39 -17.74
C LYS A 83 15.12 1.13 -18.40
N ALA A 84 13.87 1.18 -18.87
CA ALA A 84 13.15 0.05 -19.47
C ALA A 84 13.02 -1.19 -18.55
N ASP A 85 13.05 -0.99 -17.22
CA ASP A 85 12.83 -2.07 -16.26
C ASP A 85 11.32 -2.30 -16.08
N GLU A 86 10.79 -3.22 -16.87
CA GLU A 86 9.35 -3.51 -16.91
C GLU A 86 8.84 -4.06 -15.56
N VAL A 87 9.66 -4.78 -14.80
CA VAL A 87 9.29 -5.33 -13.49
C VAL A 87 9.08 -4.21 -12.47
N LEU A 88 9.96 -3.22 -12.44
CA LEU A 88 9.85 -2.07 -11.54
C LEU A 88 8.68 -1.15 -11.94
N SER A 89 8.47 -0.94 -13.24
CA SER A 89 7.35 -0.15 -13.77
C SER A 89 6.00 -0.80 -13.46
N GLN A 90 5.82 -2.09 -13.77
CA GLN A 90 4.59 -2.82 -13.47
C GLN A 90 4.36 -2.90 -11.96
N GLY A 91 5.40 -3.21 -11.18
CA GLY A 91 5.31 -3.31 -9.73
C GLY A 91 4.91 -1.99 -9.05
N THR A 92 5.41 -0.85 -9.53
CA THR A 92 4.99 0.46 -9.01
C THR A 92 3.53 0.79 -9.34
N ALA A 93 3.07 0.45 -10.55
CA ALA A 93 1.66 0.57 -10.93
C ALA A 93 0.76 -0.31 -10.05
N ASP A 94 1.17 -1.55 -9.78
CA ASP A 94 0.42 -2.48 -8.92
C ASP A 94 0.38 -2.04 -7.46
N ILE A 95 1.46 -1.47 -6.91
CA ILE A 95 1.44 -0.85 -5.57
C ILE A 95 0.40 0.27 -5.52
N LYS A 96 0.37 1.14 -6.53
CA LYS A 96 -0.60 2.24 -6.61
C LYS A 96 -2.02 1.69 -6.66
N ARG A 97 -2.27 0.66 -7.48
CA ARG A 97 -3.56 -0.02 -7.59
C ARG A 97 -4.01 -0.64 -6.26
N HIS A 98 -3.12 -1.35 -5.56
CA HIS A 98 -3.43 -1.93 -4.26
C HIS A 98 -3.73 -0.87 -3.19
N ARG A 99 -3.03 0.27 -3.20
CA ARG A 99 -3.34 1.40 -2.30
C ARG A 99 -4.72 2.00 -2.60
N GLN A 100 -5.10 2.12 -3.88
CA GLN A 100 -6.42 2.58 -4.27
C GLN A 100 -7.52 1.63 -3.79
N TRP A 101 -7.34 0.31 -3.96
CA TRP A 101 -8.28 -0.68 -3.42
C TRP A 101 -8.37 -0.65 -1.91
N ALA A 102 -7.25 -0.46 -1.20
CA ALA A 102 -7.25 -0.30 0.24
C ALA A 102 -8.05 0.93 0.69
N LEU A 103 -7.86 2.06 -0.01
CA LEU A 103 -8.61 3.29 0.25
C LEU A 103 -10.12 3.10 0.01
N LEU A 104 -10.49 2.46 -1.09
CA LEU A 104 -11.91 2.16 -1.39
C LEU A 104 -12.54 1.27 -0.30
N GLY A 105 -11.83 0.22 0.14
CA GLY A 105 -12.30 -0.63 1.23
C GLY A 105 -12.49 0.13 2.54
N PHE A 106 -11.57 1.06 2.85
CA PHE A 106 -11.67 1.92 4.03
C PHE A 106 -12.84 2.90 3.96
N ILE A 107 -13.02 3.59 2.82
CA ILE A 107 -14.15 4.50 2.61
C ILE A 107 -15.48 3.74 2.72
N PHE A 108 -15.58 2.56 2.11
CA PHE A 108 -16.76 1.72 2.21
C PHE A 108 -17.09 1.35 3.67
N ALA A 109 -16.09 0.93 4.45
CA ALA A 109 -16.28 0.62 5.87
C ALA A 109 -16.74 1.85 6.68
N LEU A 110 -16.18 3.03 6.40
CA LEU A 110 -16.61 4.27 7.06
C LEU A 110 -18.05 4.66 6.72
N THR A 111 -18.44 4.58 5.44
CA THR A 111 -19.81 4.88 5.01
C THR A 111 -20.82 3.95 5.67
N MET A 112 -20.50 2.64 5.74
CA MET A 112 -21.35 1.65 6.42
C MET A 112 -21.41 1.89 7.94
N CYS A 113 -20.31 2.32 8.55
CA CYS A 113 -20.27 2.69 9.96
C CYS A 113 -21.15 3.91 10.25
N HIS A 114 -21.07 4.95 9.42
CA HIS A 114 -21.92 6.13 9.55
C HIS A 114 -23.41 5.80 9.44
N LEU A 115 -23.79 4.85 8.57
CA LEU A 115 -25.16 4.35 8.44
C LEU A 115 -25.68 3.60 9.68
N LEU A 116 -24.80 3.09 10.54
CA LEU A 116 -25.19 2.50 11.82
C LEU A 116 -25.44 3.56 12.91
N THR A 117 -24.77 4.71 12.81
CA THR A 117 -24.81 5.77 13.83
C THR A 117 -25.80 6.90 13.53
N ALA A 118 -26.27 7.01 12.28
CA ALA A 118 -27.22 8.03 11.81
C ALA A 118 -28.66 7.52 11.90
#